data_AF-A0A9E2VX71-F1
#
_entry.id   AF-A0A9E2VX71-F1
#
_cell.length_a   1.000
_cell.length_b   1.000
_cell.length_c   1.000
_cell.angle_alpha   90.00
_cell.angle_beta   90.00
_cell.angle_gamma   90.00
#
_symmetry.space_group_name_H-M   'P 1'
#
loop_
_entity.id
_entity.type
_entity.pdbx_description
1 polymer ?
#
loop_
_entity_poly.entity_id
_entity_poly.type
_entity_poly.pdbx_seq_one_letter_code
_entity_poly.pdbx_strand_id
1 'polypeptide(L)'
;MTPNLKPEERARDLIDEQLRRAGWHVCDRDQIELLNHEGTAVREVIMESGHGRADYLLYLGTRVVGVIEAKPVGTPNWRGGHDSP
;
A
#
# COMPACT_ATOMS: atom_id res chain seq x y z
N MET A 1 -18.38 -14.31 8.36
CA MET A 1 -17.36 -15.30 7.94
C MET A 1 -16.59 -14.64 6.81
N THR A 2 -15.43 -14.05 7.10
CA THR A 2 -14.54 -13.53 6.06
C THR A 2 -14.11 -14.71 5.18
N PRO A 3 -14.25 -14.62 3.84
CA PRO A 3 -13.76 -15.65 2.94
C PRO A 3 -12.27 -15.91 3.19
N ASN A 4 -11.80 -17.08 2.73
CA ASN A 4 -10.40 -17.49 2.82
C ASN A 4 -9.55 -16.60 1.90
N LEU A 5 -9.35 -15.34 2.31
CA LEU A 5 -8.56 -14.34 1.61
C LEU A 5 -7.10 -14.79 1.61
N LYS A 6 -6.43 -14.58 0.48
CA LYS A 6 -4.99 -14.81 0.38
C LYS A 6 -4.26 -13.95 1.43
N PRO A 7 -3.10 -14.39 1.95
CA PRO A 7 -2.33 -13.61 2.92
C PRO A 7 -2.09 -12.15 2.51
N GLU A 8 -1.92 -11.90 1.21
CA GLU A 8 -1.74 -10.58 0.61
C GLU A 8 -3.01 -9.73 0.66
N GLU A 9 -4.18 -10.32 0.42
CA GLU A 9 -5.47 -9.63 0.49
C GLU A 9 -5.77 -9.21 1.94
N ARG A 10 -5.47 -10.08 2.91
CA ARG A 10 -5.58 -9.74 4.34
C ARG A 10 -4.64 -8.60 4.73
N ALA A 11 -3.44 -8.56 4.16
CA ALA A 11 -2.50 -7.47 4.40
C ALA A 11 -3.05 -6.13 3.85
N ARG A 12 -3.66 -6.15 2.66
CA ARG A 12 -4.29 -4.97 2.05
C ARG A 12 -5.47 -4.44 2.88
N ASP A 13 -6.36 -5.32 3.33
CA ASP A 13 -7.49 -4.92 4.20
C ASP A 13 -6.99 -4.19 5.46
N LEU A 14 -5.92 -4.71 6.07
CA LEU A 14 -5.33 -4.14 7.28
C LEU A 14 -4.61 -2.82 7.02
N ILE A 15 -3.96 -2.67 5.86
CA ILE A 15 -3.33 -1.41 5.42
C ILE A 15 -4.42 -0.36 5.16
N ASP A 16 -5.50 -0.73 4.47
CA ASP A 16 -6.62 0.17 4.20
C ASP A 16 -7.25 0.70 5.49
N GLU A 17 -7.47 -0.18 6.47
CA GLU A 17 -8.01 0.21 7.77
C GLU A 17 -7.08 1.20 8.48
N GLN A 18 -5.78 0.94 8.49
CA GLN A 18 -4.79 1.82 9.11
C GLN A 18 -4.71 3.19 8.41
N LEU A 19 -4.71 3.22 7.07
CA LEU A 19 -4.70 4.44 6.29
C LEU A 19 -5.94 5.30 6.57
N ARG A 20 -7.14 4.68 6.56
CA ARG A 20 -8.39 5.39 6.88
C ARG A 20 -8.40 5.92 8.31
N ARG A 21 -7.90 5.15 9.28
CA ARG A 21 -7.76 5.60 10.68
C ARG A 21 -6.78 6.77 10.82
N ALA A 22 -5.76 6.82 9.97
CA ALA A 22 -4.82 7.93 9.89
C ALA A 22 -5.35 9.14 9.09
N GLY A 23 -6.61 9.11 8.64
CA GLY A 23 -7.25 10.21 7.92
C GLY A 23 -7.00 10.23 6.42
N TRP A 24 -6.40 9.18 5.85
CA TRP A 24 -6.17 9.09 4.41
C TRP A 24 -7.44 8.64 3.67
N HIS A 25 -7.71 9.28 2.54
CA HIS A 25 -8.66 8.76 1.57
C HIS A 25 -8.02 7.58 0.83
N VAL A 26 -8.67 6.42 0.84
CA VAL A 26 -8.17 5.21 0.16
C VAL A 26 -9.08 4.88 -1.01
N CYS A 27 -8.53 4.87 -2.22
CA CYS A 27 -9.29 4.63 -3.45
C CYS A 27 -8.54 3.75 -4.44
N ASP A 28 -9.28 3.15 -5.37
CA ASP A 28 -8.71 2.47 -6.53
C ASP A 28 -8.28 3.49 -7.61
N ARG A 29 -7.43 3.04 -8.56
CA ARG A 29 -6.82 3.92 -9.57
C ARG A 29 -7.83 4.61 -10.50
N ASP A 30 -8.98 3.99 -10.73
CA ASP A 30 -10.09 4.53 -11.52
C ASP A 30 -10.96 5.53 -10.75
N GLN A 31 -10.75 5.66 -9.44
CA GLN A 31 -11.51 6.53 -8.53
C GLN A 31 -10.64 7.63 -7.91
N ILE A 32 -9.53 7.99 -8.56
CA ILE A 32 -8.58 8.97 -8.01
C ILE A 32 -9.23 10.35 -7.89
N GLU A 33 -9.32 10.83 -6.65
CA GLU A 33 -9.71 12.20 -6.31
C GLU A 33 -8.60 12.87 -5.49
N LEU A 34 -7.68 13.57 -6.17
CA LEU A 34 -6.52 14.23 -5.53
C LEU A 34 -6.82 15.63 -4.98
N LEU A 35 -7.93 16.24 -5.39
CA LEU A 35 -8.25 17.63 -5.06
C LEU A 35 -9.23 17.77 -3.88
N ASN A 36 -9.92 16.69 -3.51
CA ASN A 36 -10.96 16.69 -2.48
C ASN A 36 -10.44 16.22 -1.10
N HIS A 37 -9.18 15.79 -1.03
CA HIS A 37 -8.59 15.19 0.16
C HIS A 37 -7.19 15.74 0.40
N GLU A 38 -6.84 15.94 1.68
CA GLU A 38 -5.50 16.38 2.07
C GLU A 38 -4.45 15.29 1.78
N GLY A 39 -4.80 14.03 2.07
CA GLY A 39 -4.00 12.85 1.74
C GLY A 39 -4.81 11.75 1.06
N THR A 40 -4.31 11.24 -0.07
CA THR A 40 -4.93 10.17 -0.86
C THR A 40 -3.95 9.01 -1.06
N ALA A 41 -4.37 7.80 -0.72
CA ALA A 41 -3.66 6.55 -0.97
C ALA A 41 -4.36 5.79 -2.11
N VAL A 42 -3.68 5.69 -3.25
CA VAL A 42 -4.20 5.04 -4.47
C VAL A 42 -3.67 3.61 -4.54
N ARG A 43 -4.57 2.63 -4.68
CA ARG A 43 -4.21 1.21 -4.77
C ARG A 43 -3.66 0.81 -6.14
N GLU A 44 -2.84 -0.25 -6.13
CA GLU A 44 -2.35 -1.03 -7.28
C GLU A 44 -1.84 -0.19 -8.46
N VAL A 45 -0.87 0.69 -8.20
CA VAL A 45 -0.30 1.54 -9.24
C VAL A 45 0.80 0.76 -10.00
N ILE A 46 0.55 0.50 -11.28
CA ILE A 46 1.60 0.09 -12.22
C ILE A 46 2.50 1.31 -12.43
N MET A 47 3.74 1.21 -11.97
CA MET A 47 4.73 2.27 -12.20
C MET A 47 5.18 2.26 -13.67
N GLU A 48 5.89 3.31 -14.09
CA GLU A 48 6.47 3.37 -15.44
C GLU A 48 7.26 2.10 -15.76
N SER A 49 7.24 1.71 -17.06
CA SER A 49 7.86 0.49 -17.57
C SER A 49 9.27 0.28 -16.98
N GLY A 50 9.43 -0.81 -16.22
CA GLY A 50 10.71 -1.18 -15.60
C GLY A 50 10.78 -0.95 -14.08
N HIS A 51 9.83 -0.22 -13.47
CA HIS A 51 9.88 0.13 -12.04
C HIS A 51 9.00 -0.73 -11.10
N GLY A 52 8.29 -1.73 -11.64
CA GLY A 52 7.47 -2.65 -10.86
C GLY A 52 6.05 -2.15 -10.58
N ARG A 53 5.39 -2.74 -9.57
CA ARG A 53 4.04 -2.38 -9.10
C ARG A 53 4.16 -1.97 -7.65
N ALA A 54 3.55 -0.84 -7.26
CA ALA A 54 3.30 -0.54 -5.86
C ALA A 54 1.88 -0.96 -5.48
N ASP A 55 1.73 -1.52 -4.29
CA ASP A 55 0.40 -1.79 -3.73
C ASP A 55 -0.33 -0.48 -3.41
N TYR A 56 0.38 0.56 -2.94
CA TYR A 56 -0.18 1.91 -2.76
C TYR A 56 0.78 3.02 -3.17
N LEU A 57 0.24 4.06 -3.78
CA LEU A 57 0.91 5.34 -4.03
C LEU A 57 0.25 6.43 -3.19
N LEU A 58 1.06 7.13 -2.38
CA LEU A 58 0.58 8.15 -1.45
C LEU A 58 0.73 9.55 -2.06
N TYR A 59 -0.35 10.33 -1.98
CA TYR A 59 -0.43 11.71 -2.44
C TYR A 59 -0.76 12.66 -1.30
N LEU A 60 -0.07 13.80 -1.24
CA LEU A 60 -0.54 14.99 -0.52
C LEU A 60 -0.93 16.05 -1.55
N GLY A 61 -2.22 16.33 -1.65
CA GLY A 61 -2.80 17.00 -2.82
C GLY A 61 -2.41 16.27 -4.12
N THR A 62 -1.69 16.95 -5.01
CA THR A 62 -1.25 16.39 -6.31
C THR A 62 0.17 15.83 -6.31
N ARG A 63 0.87 15.84 -5.16
CA ARG A 63 2.28 15.41 -5.08
C ARG A 63 2.38 14.02 -4.50
N VAL A 64 3.14 13.15 -5.19
CA VAL A 64 3.53 11.85 -4.64
C VAL A 64 4.51 12.06 -3.50
N VAL A 65 4.23 11.42 -2.35
CA VAL A 65 5.07 11.51 -1.15
C VAL A 65 5.65 10.17 -0.70
N GLY A 66 5.19 9.06 -1.27
CA GLY A 66 5.71 7.73 -0.94
C GLY A 66 4.92 6.58 -1.54
N VAL A 67 5.40 5.38 -1.25
CA VAL A 67 4.77 4.11 -1.65
C VAL A 67 4.64 3.19 -0.44
N ILE A 68 3.62 2.33 -0.44
CA ILE A 68 3.48 1.23 0.52
C ILE A 68 3.45 -0.08 -0.28
N GLU A 69 4.28 -1.04 0.14
CA GLU A 69 4.28 -2.40 -0.39
C GLU A 69 3.65 -3.34 0.65
N ALA A 70 2.56 -4.01 0.27
CA ALA A 70 1.88 -4.97 1.12
C ALA A 70 2.70 -6.27 1.17
N LYS A 71 2.92 -6.79 2.38
CA LYS A 71 3.61 -8.07 2.58
C LYS A 71 2.73 -9.03 3.38
N PRO A 72 2.79 -10.34 3.09
CA PRO A 72 2.14 -11.34 3.92
C PRO A 72 2.56 -11.21 5.39
N VAL A 73 1.58 -11.22 6.28
CA VAL A 73 1.79 -11.23 7.74
C VAL A 73 2.72 -12.39 8.11
N GLY A 74 3.82 -12.10 8.80
CA GLY A 74 4.84 -13.09 9.20
C GLY A 74 6.06 -13.16 8.27
N THR A 75 6.13 -12.35 7.22
CA THR A 75 7.36 -12.22 6.42
C THR A 75 8.32 -11.25 7.12
N PRO A 76 9.48 -11.71 7.62
CA PRO A 76 10.49 -10.79 8.16
C PRO A 76 10.96 -9.84 7.04
N ASN A 77 11.06 -8.55 7.37
CA ASN A 77 11.54 -7.49 6.48
C ASN A 77 13.07 -7.49 6.31
N TRP A 78 13.76 -8.47 6.89
CA TRP A 78 15.21 -8.61 6.87
C TRP A 78 15.66 -9.75 5.96
N ARG A 79 16.47 -9.43 4.94
CA ARG A 79 17.33 -10.38 4.23
C ARG A 79 18.79 -10.02 4.46
N GLY A 80 19.26 -10.11 5.70
CA GLY A 80 20.69 -10.10 5.99
C GLY A 80 21.12 -11.46 6.51
N GLY A 81 21.81 -12.22 5.67
CA GLY A 81 22.66 -13.28 6.15
C GLY A 81 23.92 -12.68 6.75
N HIS A 82 24.29 -13.12 7.95
CA HIS A 82 25.59 -13.68 8.32
C HIS A 82 25.75 -13.58 9.83
N ASP A 83 24.99 -14.40 10.56
CA ASP A 83 25.44 -14.82 11.89
C ASP A 83 26.54 -15.86 11.65
N SER A 84 27.79 -15.40 11.61
CA SER A 84 28.92 -16.25 11.93
C SER A 84 29.19 -16.14 13.45
N PRO A 85 29.53 -17.26 14.11
CA PRO A 85 29.81 -17.32 15.54
C PRO A 85 31.03 -16.49 15.95
#